data_AF-A0A432TTM8-F1
#
_entry.id   AF-A0A432TTM8-F1
#
_cell.length_a   1.000
_cell.length_b   1.000
_cell.length_c   1.000
_cell.angle_alpha   90.00
_cell.angle_beta   90.00
_cell.angle_gamma   90.00
#
_symmetry.space_group_name_H-M   'P 1'
#
loop_
_entity.id
_entity.type
_entity.pdbx_description
1 polymer ?
#
loop_
_entity_poly.entity_id
_entity_poly.type
_entity_poly.pdbx_seq_one_letter_code
_entity_poly.pdbx_strand_id
1 'polypeptide(L)'
;HSIEELLVSPVPYWIILLGYTSGGVVRGFVVGCCVLVTTSFFVEFEINDVGITFITFLLTAILFSLAGFINAIYAKSFDDVTIVPTFILMPMTYLGGMFYSIDILPQFWQDISKFNPIYYMVDSFRLGFLGVSTSDFWTSVSVLLVMIAVLTIVAFYLLKKGVNIKT
;
A
#
# COMPACT_ATOMS: atom_id res chain seq x y z
N HIS A 1 -0.53 17.92 16.97
CA HIS A 1 0.41 19.00 17.34
C HIS A 1 1.47 19.28 16.26
N SER A 2 2.27 18.31 15.79
CA SER A 2 3.38 18.61 14.84
C SER A 2 2.97 18.91 13.39
N ILE A 3 1.76 18.54 12.95
CA ILE A 3 1.30 18.83 11.58
C ILE A 3 0.87 20.30 11.44
N GLU A 4 0.30 20.90 12.49
CA GLU A 4 -0.18 22.29 12.49
C GLU A 4 0.96 23.31 12.34
N GLU A 5 2.12 23.07 12.95
CA GLU A 5 3.30 23.95 12.83
C GLU A 5 3.94 23.90 11.43
N LEU A 6 3.88 22.74 10.76
CA LEU A 6 4.42 22.55 9.41
C LEU A 6 3.67 23.37 8.35
N LEU A 7 2.39 23.69 8.59
CA LEU A 7 1.55 24.50 7.72
C LEU A 7 1.75 26.02 7.92
N VAL A 8 2.41 26.44 9.00
CA VAL A 8 2.83 27.84 9.24
C VAL A 8 4.18 28.12 8.56
N SER A 9 4.96 27.08 8.30
CA SER A 9 6.20 27.20 7.53
C SER A 9 5.91 27.28 6.02
N PRO A 10 6.66 28.06 5.23
CA PRO A 10 6.47 28.21 3.78
C PRO A 10 6.97 26.98 3.01
N VAL A 11 6.65 25.77 3.47
CA VAL A 11 7.11 24.51 2.89
C VAL A 11 6.10 24.06 1.83
N PRO A 12 6.55 23.81 0.59
CA PRO A 12 5.68 23.29 -0.46
C PRO A 12 5.01 21.97 -0.04
N TYR A 13 3.70 21.84 -0.29
CA TYR A 13 2.92 20.65 0.05
C TYR A 13 3.52 19.34 -0.50
N TRP A 14 4.19 19.40 -1.65
CA TRP A 14 4.85 18.23 -2.25
C TRP A 14 6.04 17.72 -1.41
N ILE A 15 6.76 18.61 -0.73
CA ILE A 15 7.87 18.23 0.16
C ILE A 15 7.32 17.54 1.42
N ILE A 16 6.20 18.04 1.96
CA ILE A 16 5.51 17.41 3.09
C ILE A 16 5.08 15.99 2.70
N LEU A 17 4.40 15.85 1.56
CA LEU A 17 3.93 14.55 1.07
C LEU A 17 5.09 13.57 0.84
N LEU A 18 6.18 14.02 0.21
CA LEU A 18 7.38 13.19 0.00
C LEU A 18 8.05 12.80 1.31
N GLY A 19 8.12 13.70 2.30
CA GLY A 19 8.69 13.40 3.61
C GLY A 19 7.91 12.30 4.35
N TYR A 20 6.58 12.42 4.42
CA TYR A 20 5.75 11.38 5.03
C TYR A 20 5.78 10.07 4.25
N THR A 21 5.72 10.14 2.91
CA THR A 21 5.73 8.95 2.06
C THR A 21 7.05 8.20 2.14
N SER A 22 8.18 8.91 2.10
CA SER A 22 9.50 8.31 2.24
C SER A 22 9.71 7.68 3.62
N GLY A 23 9.24 8.32 4.70
CA GLY A 23 9.26 7.75 6.04
C GLY A 23 8.48 6.42 6.14
N GLY A 24 7.29 6.35 5.54
CA GLY A 24 6.50 5.13 5.49
C GLY A 24 7.12 4.04 4.62
N VAL A 25 7.71 4.40 3.47
CA VAL A 25 8.45 3.47 2.60
C VAL A 25 9.65 2.87 3.34
N VAL A 26 10.45 3.68 4.03
CA VAL A 26 11.60 3.19 4.81
C VAL A 26 11.14 2.24 5.91
N ARG A 27 10.08 2.58 6.64
CA ARG A 27 9.50 1.67 7.64
C ARG A 27 9.03 0.36 7.00
N GLY A 28 8.39 0.43 5.83
CA GLY A 28 8.01 -0.73 5.03
C GLY A 28 9.22 -1.61 4.71
N PHE A 29 10.30 -1.02 4.20
CA PHE A 29 11.57 -1.70 3.91
C PHE A 29 12.14 -2.42 5.14
N VAL A 30 12.23 -1.75 6.28
CA VAL A 30 12.75 -2.35 7.52
C VAL A 30 11.92 -3.57 7.91
N VAL A 31 10.58 -3.43 7.95
CA VAL A 31 9.69 -4.54 8.31
C VAL A 31 9.77 -5.67 7.28
N GLY A 32 9.76 -5.35 5.99
CA GLY A 32 9.86 -6.32 4.91
C GLY A 32 11.17 -7.12 4.96
N CYS A 33 12.31 -6.45 5.15
CA CYS A 33 13.61 -7.12 5.33
C CYS A 33 13.61 -8.01 6.57
N CYS A 34 13.08 -7.54 7.71
CA CYS A 34 12.96 -8.37 8.91
C CYS A 34 12.12 -9.62 8.65
N VAL A 35 11.01 -9.50 7.93
CA VAL A 35 10.15 -10.63 7.57
C VAL A 35 10.88 -11.59 6.63
N LEU A 36 11.57 -11.10 5.59
CA LEU A 36 12.34 -11.95 4.68
C LEU A 36 13.43 -12.74 5.39
N VAL A 37 14.21 -12.08 6.26
CA VAL A 37 15.25 -12.72 7.07
C VAL A 37 14.65 -13.75 8.03
N THR A 38 13.52 -13.42 8.67
CA THR A 38 12.89 -14.36 9.60
C THR A 38 12.35 -15.57 8.86
N THR A 39 11.66 -15.37 7.73
CA THR A 39 11.10 -16.46 6.93
C THR A 39 12.18 -17.36 6.33
N SER A 40 13.36 -16.83 5.98
CA SER A 40 14.45 -17.65 5.43
C SER A 40 15.00 -18.69 6.39
N PHE A 41 14.74 -18.57 7.70
CA PHE A 41 15.08 -19.61 8.68
C PHE A 41 14.07 -20.76 8.74
N PHE A 42 12.82 -20.53 8.29
CA PHE A 42 11.74 -21.52 8.37
C PHE A 42 11.40 -22.14 7.02
N VAL A 43 11.62 -21.42 5.92
CA VAL A 43 11.25 -21.82 4.57
C VAL A 43 12.44 -21.59 3.64
N GLU A 44 12.84 -22.63 2.92
CA GLU A 44 13.75 -22.51 1.79
C GLU A 44 12.95 -21.99 0.60
N PHE A 45 13.20 -20.74 0.21
CA PHE A 45 12.62 -20.14 -0.98
C PHE A 45 13.72 -19.55 -1.86
N GLU A 46 13.67 -19.84 -3.15
CA GLU A 46 14.50 -19.19 -4.15
C GLU A 46 13.69 -18.05 -4.76
N ILE A 47 14.23 -16.82 -4.69
CA ILE A 47 13.60 -15.68 -5.36
C ILE A 47 13.82 -15.87 -6.85
N ASN A 48 12.74 -16.21 -7.57
CA ASN A 48 12.77 -16.40 -9.03
C ASN A 48 13.19 -15.13 -9.75
N ASP A 49 12.57 -13.99 -9.40
CA ASP A 49 12.89 -12.69 -9.98
C ASP A 49 12.97 -11.60 -8.90
N VAL A 50 14.21 -11.21 -8.58
CA VAL A 50 14.52 -10.17 -7.59
C VAL A 50 14.00 -8.80 -8.05
N GLY A 51 14.01 -8.52 -9.35
CA GLY A 51 13.55 -7.25 -9.91
C GLY A 51 12.04 -7.07 -9.75
N ILE A 52 11.27 -8.08 -10.11
CA ILE A 52 9.80 -8.09 -9.94
C ILE A 52 9.43 -7.94 -8.46
N THR A 53 10.10 -8.70 -7.59
CA THR A 53 9.88 -8.66 -6.14
C THR A 53 10.15 -7.26 -5.59
N PHE A 54 11.29 -6.65 -5.97
CA PHE A 54 11.68 -5.32 -5.51
C PHE A 54 10.72 -4.23 -6.01
N ILE A 55 10.33 -4.24 -7.29
CA ILE A 55 9.39 -3.26 -7.85
C ILE A 55 8.03 -3.38 -7.16
N THR A 56 7.51 -4.60 -7.03
CA THR A 56 6.23 -4.85 -6.36
C THR A 56 6.27 -4.37 -4.91
N PHE A 57 7.35 -4.65 -4.20
CA PHE A 57 7.56 -4.21 -2.84
C PHE A 57 7.60 -2.68 -2.71
N LEU A 58 8.35 -2.00 -3.58
CA LEU A 58 8.44 -0.55 -3.59
C LEU A 58 7.08 0.11 -3.86
N LEU A 59 6.36 -0.35 -4.88
CA LEU A 59 5.03 0.18 -5.23
C LEU A 59 4.03 -0.05 -4.09
N THR A 60 4.07 -1.24 -3.49
CA THR A 60 3.25 -1.59 -2.31
C THR A 60 3.54 -0.65 -1.14
N ALA A 61 4.82 -0.42 -0.83
CA ALA A 61 5.23 0.44 0.27
C ALA A 61 4.78 1.89 0.05
N ILE A 62 4.88 2.41 -1.18
CA ILE A 62 4.39 3.74 -1.55
C ILE A 62 2.86 3.82 -1.40
N LEU A 63 2.13 2.84 -1.95
CA LEU A 63 0.67 2.79 -1.91
C LEU A 63 0.15 2.82 -0.47
N PHE A 64 0.68 1.96 0.40
CA PHE A 64 0.26 1.91 1.80
C PHE A 64 0.73 3.11 2.61
N SER A 65 1.89 3.68 2.29
CA SER A 65 2.33 4.90 2.93
C SER A 65 1.39 6.08 2.60
N LEU A 66 0.93 6.20 1.35
CA LEU A 66 -0.04 7.23 0.95
C LEU A 66 -1.41 6.98 1.57
N ALA A 67 -1.89 5.73 1.58
CA ALA A 67 -3.15 5.38 2.23
C ALA A 67 -3.12 5.66 3.74
N GLY A 68 -2.02 5.30 4.42
CA GLY A 68 -1.80 5.61 5.83
C GLY A 68 -1.73 7.10 6.11
N PHE A 69 -1.11 7.88 5.22
CA PHE A 69 -1.08 9.34 5.31
C PHE A 69 -2.47 9.96 5.20
N ILE A 70 -3.28 9.52 4.22
CA ILE A 70 -4.67 9.98 4.08
C ILE A 70 -5.49 9.63 5.32
N ASN A 71 -5.35 8.39 5.83
CA ASN A 71 -6.01 7.97 7.06
C ASN A 71 -5.63 8.87 8.25
N ALA A 72 -4.34 9.21 8.38
CA ALA A 72 -3.84 10.07 9.44
C ALA A 72 -4.37 11.50 9.36
N ILE A 73 -4.68 12.03 8.17
CA ILE A 73 -5.30 13.37 8.03
C ILE A 73 -6.72 13.39 8.60
N TYR A 74 -7.47 12.30 8.43
CA TYR A 74 -8.87 12.22 8.88
C TYR A 74 -9.02 11.80 10.34
N ALA A 75 -8.05 11.07 10.88
CA ALA A 75 -8.09 10.61 12.26
C ALA A 75 -8.03 11.80 13.24
N LYS A 76 -8.98 11.84 14.19
CA LYS A 76 -9.01 12.84 15.27
C LYS A 76 -8.48 12.28 16.58
N SER A 77 -8.51 10.95 16.70
CA SER A 77 -8.01 10.19 17.84
C SER A 77 -7.16 9.00 17.38
N PHE A 78 -6.38 8.41 18.29
CA PHE A 78 -5.61 7.19 18.00
C PHE A 78 -6.51 6.01 17.61
N ASP A 79 -7.71 5.93 18.20
CA ASP A 79 -8.67 4.87 17.89
C ASP A 79 -9.12 4.96 16.43
N ASP A 80 -9.37 6.17 15.93
CA ASP A 80 -9.78 6.40 14.53
C ASP A 80 -8.73 5.89 13.52
N VAL A 81 -7.44 6.01 13.85
CA VAL A 81 -6.35 5.53 12.98
C VAL A 81 -6.44 4.01 12.78
N THR A 82 -6.87 3.27 13.81
CA THR A 82 -6.89 1.80 13.81
C THR A 82 -8.15 1.19 13.21
N ILE A 83 -9.23 1.97 13.10
CA ILE A 83 -10.51 1.52 12.50
C ILE A 83 -10.32 1.19 11.02
N VAL A 84 -9.62 2.03 10.26
CA VAL A 84 -9.45 1.83 8.81
C VAL A 84 -8.71 0.53 8.47
N PRO A 85 -7.54 0.22 9.07
CA PRO A 85 -6.90 -1.08 8.88
C PRO A 85 -7.81 -2.27 9.26
N THR A 86 -8.58 -2.13 10.34
CA THR A 86 -9.40 -3.24 10.85
C THR A 86 -10.62 -3.52 9.97
N PHE A 87 -11.34 -2.48 9.56
CA PHE A 87 -12.63 -2.63 8.87
C PHE A 87 -12.51 -2.57 7.34
N ILE A 88 -11.44 -2.01 6.80
CA ILE A 88 -11.25 -1.88 5.35
C ILE A 88 -10.11 -2.78 4.87
N LEU A 89 -8.93 -2.66 5.48
CA LEU A 89 -7.76 -3.39 4.99
C LEU A 89 -7.89 -4.90 5.20
N MET A 90 -8.45 -5.33 6.33
CA MET A 90 -8.67 -6.74 6.63
C MET A 90 -9.56 -7.43 5.57
N PRO A 91 -10.81 -6.98 5.29
CA PRO A 91 -11.63 -7.62 4.26
C PRO A 91 -11.04 -7.51 2.85
N MET A 92 -10.37 -6.39 2.52
CA MET A 92 -9.63 -6.28 1.27
C MET A 92 -8.51 -7.32 1.19
N THR A 93 -7.83 -7.63 2.28
CA THR A 93 -6.75 -8.64 2.26
C THR A 93 -7.30 -10.04 1.97
N TYR A 94 -8.45 -10.37 2.55
CA TYR A 94 -9.13 -11.64 2.26
C TYR A 94 -9.56 -11.74 0.80
N LEU A 95 -10.18 -10.68 0.25
CA LEU A 95 -10.57 -10.62 -1.16
C LEU A 95 -9.40 -10.37 -2.13
N GLY A 96 -8.19 -10.12 -1.62
CA GLY A 96 -6.99 -9.92 -2.41
C GLY A 96 -6.28 -11.22 -2.80
N GLY A 97 -6.87 -12.37 -2.48
CA GLY A 97 -6.26 -13.68 -2.78
C GLY A 97 -5.03 -14.02 -1.93
N MET A 98 -4.79 -13.35 -0.80
CA MET A 98 -3.64 -13.67 0.06
C MET A 98 -3.70 -15.10 0.60
N PHE A 99 -4.90 -15.58 0.95
CA PHE A 99 -5.12 -16.88 1.58
C PHE A 99 -5.57 -17.98 0.61
N TYR A 100 -6.14 -17.62 -0.53
CA TYR A 100 -6.67 -18.53 -1.53
C TYR A 100 -6.55 -17.93 -2.93
N SER A 101 -6.46 -18.76 -3.98
CA SER A 101 -6.51 -18.23 -5.35
C SER A 101 -7.90 -17.67 -5.65
N ILE A 102 -7.98 -16.55 -6.35
CA ILE A 102 -9.28 -15.96 -6.74
C ILE A 102 -10.03 -16.84 -7.76
N ASP A 103 -9.33 -17.70 -8.50
CA ASP A 103 -9.91 -18.52 -9.57
C ASP A 103 -10.95 -19.53 -9.04
N ILE A 104 -10.89 -19.88 -7.75
CA ILE A 104 -11.82 -20.80 -7.11
C ILE A 104 -13.13 -20.12 -6.68
N LEU A 105 -13.17 -18.79 -6.67
CA LEU A 105 -14.34 -18.03 -6.26
C LEU A 105 -15.42 -18.02 -7.35
N PRO A 106 -16.71 -17.93 -6.99
CA PRO A 106 -17.78 -17.64 -7.94
C PRO A 106 -17.53 -16.33 -8.69
N GLN A 107 -18.01 -16.24 -9.94
CA GLN A 107 -17.76 -15.11 -10.86
C GLN A 107 -17.93 -13.73 -10.21
N PHE A 108 -19.00 -13.54 -9.44
CA PHE A 108 -19.29 -12.29 -8.74
C PHE A 108 -18.14 -11.83 -7.83
N TRP A 109 -17.55 -12.75 -7.06
CA TRP A 109 -16.44 -12.45 -6.14
C TRP A 109 -15.12 -12.27 -6.86
N GLN A 110 -14.91 -12.95 -8.00
CA GLN A 110 -13.74 -12.72 -8.84
C GLN A 110 -13.73 -11.29 -9.38
N ASP A 111 -14.87 -10.81 -9.88
CA ASP A 111 -14.97 -9.48 -10.46
C ASP A 111 -14.76 -8.39 -9.39
N ILE A 112 -15.27 -8.58 -8.17
CA ILE A 112 -14.97 -7.69 -7.03
C ILE A 112 -13.47 -7.69 -6.70
N SER A 113 -12.84 -8.86 -6.68
CA SER A 113 -11.42 -9.01 -6.34
C SER A 113 -10.50 -8.31 -7.35
N LYS A 114 -10.90 -8.23 -8.63
CA LYS A 114 -10.14 -7.49 -9.66
C LYS A 114 -10.13 -5.97 -9.44
N PHE A 115 -11.06 -5.40 -8.67
CA PHE A 115 -10.98 -3.98 -8.29
C PHE A 115 -10.04 -3.73 -7.11
N ASN A 116 -9.55 -4.78 -6.47
CA ASN A 116 -8.75 -4.68 -5.27
C ASN A 116 -7.25 -4.54 -5.60
N PRO A 117 -6.56 -3.47 -5.18
CA PRO A 117 -5.13 -3.32 -5.42
C PRO A 117 -4.30 -4.43 -4.76
N ILE A 118 -4.78 -5.01 -3.64
CA ILE A 118 -4.08 -6.08 -2.93
C ILE A 118 -3.97 -7.35 -3.79
N TYR A 119 -4.97 -7.62 -4.64
CA TYR A 119 -4.93 -8.75 -5.57
C TYR A 119 -3.70 -8.68 -6.48
N TYR A 120 -3.50 -7.54 -7.14
CA TYR A 120 -2.36 -7.34 -8.06
C TYR A 120 -1.01 -7.37 -7.35
N MET A 121 -0.94 -6.88 -6.11
CA MET A 121 0.27 -6.97 -5.31
C MET A 121 0.62 -8.41 -4.95
N VAL A 122 -0.34 -9.16 -4.41
CA VAL A 122 -0.14 -10.55 -3.99
C VAL A 122 0.24 -11.40 -5.19
N ASP A 123 -0.44 -11.23 -6.33
CA ASP A 123 -0.13 -11.96 -7.56
C ASP A 123 1.27 -11.63 -8.09
N SER A 124 1.68 -10.37 -8.06
CA SER A 124 3.05 -9.96 -8.47
C SER A 124 4.13 -10.48 -7.51
N PHE A 125 3.84 -10.58 -6.21
CA PHE A 125 4.73 -11.23 -5.26
C PHE A 125 4.83 -12.74 -5.50
N ARG A 126 3.72 -13.43 -5.84
CA ARG A 126 3.79 -14.84 -6.25
C ARG A 126 4.63 -15.00 -7.50
N LEU A 127 4.54 -14.08 -8.46
CA LEU A 127 5.42 -14.12 -9.64
C LEU A 127 6.89 -14.01 -9.23
N GLY A 128 7.22 -13.06 -8.35
CA GLY A 128 8.60 -12.83 -7.91
C GLY A 128 9.20 -13.98 -7.08
N PHE A 129 8.42 -14.60 -6.20
CA PHE A 129 8.88 -15.70 -5.33
C PHE A 129 8.71 -17.08 -5.94
N LEU A 130 7.59 -17.36 -6.61
CA LEU A 130 7.20 -18.70 -7.06
C LEU A 130 7.27 -18.86 -8.59
N GLY A 131 7.48 -17.78 -9.35
CA GLY A 131 7.52 -17.83 -10.81
C GLY A 131 6.15 -18.06 -11.47
N VAL A 132 5.06 -17.98 -10.69
CA VAL A 132 3.69 -18.17 -11.17
C VAL A 132 2.82 -16.94 -10.89
N SER A 133 2.04 -16.51 -11.88
CA SER A 133 1.04 -15.46 -11.73
C SER A 133 -0.24 -15.83 -12.47
N THR A 134 -1.37 -15.35 -11.97
CA THR A 134 -2.66 -15.45 -12.64
C THR A 134 -2.88 -14.27 -13.61
N SER A 135 -2.24 -13.12 -13.36
CA SER A 135 -2.34 -11.93 -14.20
C SER A 135 -0.99 -11.49 -14.77
N ASP A 136 -1.03 -10.75 -15.88
CA ASP A 136 0.16 -10.16 -16.48
C ASP A 136 0.79 -9.14 -15.53
N PHE A 137 2.10 -9.28 -15.31
CA PHE A 137 2.87 -8.38 -14.43
C PHE A 137 2.70 -6.90 -14.79
N TRP A 138 2.73 -6.58 -16.09
CA TRP A 138 2.56 -5.20 -16.56
C TRP A 138 1.18 -4.63 -16.25
N THR A 139 0.13 -5.46 -16.31
CA THR A 139 -1.21 -5.08 -15.89
C THR A 139 -1.23 -4.77 -14.40
N SER A 140 -0.68 -5.66 -13.57
CA SER A 140 -0.57 -5.45 -12.12
C SER A 140 0.16 -4.15 -11.77
N VAL A 141 1.33 -3.91 -12.39
CA VAL A 141 2.12 -2.68 -12.20
C VAL A 141 1.33 -1.44 -12.63
N SER A 142 0.66 -1.48 -13.78
CA SER A 142 -0.12 -0.35 -14.27
C SER A 142 -1.26 0.02 -13.32
N VAL A 143 -1.98 -0.96 -12.78
CA VAL A 143 -3.07 -0.74 -11.82
C VAL A 143 -2.53 -0.12 -10.52
N LEU A 144 -1.40 -0.61 -10.02
CA LEU A 144 -0.75 -0.05 -8.83
C LEU A 144 -0.29 1.39 -9.06
N LEU A 145 0.31 1.69 -10.22
CA LEU A 145 0.72 3.05 -10.56
C LEU A 145 -0.47 4.01 -10.67
N VAL A 146 -1.57 3.57 -11.29
CA VAL A 146 -2.82 4.36 -11.35
C VAL A 146 -3.34 4.64 -9.94
N MET A 147 -3.37 3.65 -9.04
CA MET A 147 -3.82 3.87 -7.66
C MET A 147 -2.88 4.79 -6.88
N ILE A 148 -1.57 4.64 -7.03
CA ILE A 148 -0.59 5.55 -6.42
C ILE A 148 -0.82 6.98 -6.92
N ALA A 149 -1.03 7.17 -8.22
CA ALA A 149 -1.31 8.49 -8.79
C ALA A 149 -2.60 9.10 -8.22
N VAL A 150 -3.68 8.32 -8.14
CA VAL A 150 -4.96 8.74 -7.54
C VAL A 150 -4.78 9.12 -6.08
N LEU A 151 -4.14 8.28 -5.26
CA LEU A 151 -3.90 8.55 -3.84
C LEU A 151 -3.00 9.77 -3.65
N THR A 152 -1.99 9.96 -4.50
CA THR A 152 -1.11 11.14 -4.47
C THR A 152 -1.91 12.42 -4.75
N ILE A 153 -2.78 12.41 -5.76
CA ILE A 153 -3.65 13.56 -6.10
C ILE A 153 -4.60 13.86 -4.93
N VAL A 154 -5.23 12.83 -4.35
CA VAL A 154 -6.12 12.98 -3.21
C VAL A 154 -5.38 13.54 -2.00
N ALA A 155 -4.23 12.97 -1.65
CA ALA A 155 -3.40 13.43 -0.54
C ALA A 155 -2.96 14.90 -0.72
N PHE A 156 -2.53 15.27 -1.93
CA PHE A 156 -2.17 16.64 -2.26
C PHE A 156 -3.37 17.60 -2.17
N TYR A 157 -4.55 17.18 -2.64
CA TYR A 157 -5.78 17.96 -2.52
C TYR A 157 -6.19 18.18 -1.06
N LEU A 158 -6.10 17.15 -0.22
CA LEU A 158 -6.43 17.24 1.21
C LEU A 158 -5.48 18.17 1.96
N LEU A 159 -4.18 18.10 1.65
CA LEU A 159 -3.18 19.04 2.15
C LEU A 159 -3.50 20.49 1.75
N LYS A 160 -3.82 20.74 0.47
CA LYS A 160 -4.16 22.07 -0.03
C LYS A 160 -5.46 22.62 0.56
N LYS A 161 -6.47 21.75 0.79
CA LYS A 161 -7.77 22.14 1.36
C LYS A 161 -7.68 22.47 2.85
N GLY A 162 -6.63 22.01 3.54
CA GLY A 162 -6.44 22.25 4.96
C GLY A 162 -7.51 21.58 5.82
N VAL A 163 -7.94 20.37 5.42
CA VAL A 163 -8.93 19.60 6.17
C VAL A 163 -8.35 19.32 7.56
N ASN A 164 -9.03 19.79 8.61
CA ASN A 164 -8.63 19.81 10.02
C ASN A 164 -7.66 20.93 10.52
N ILE A 165 -7.36 21.98 9.74
CA ILE A 165 -6.56 23.15 10.23
C ILE A 165 -7.45 24.36 10.65
N LYS A 166 -8.74 24.14 10.89
CA LYS A 166 -9.61 25.19 11.42
C LYS A 166 -10.37 24.65 12.62
N THR A 167 -9.77 24.75 13.79
CA THR A 167 -10.50 25.17 14.99
C THR A 167 -9.54 25.85 15.94
#